data_AF-X1TU27-F1
#
_entry.id   AF-X1TU27-F1
#
_cell.length_a   1.000
_cell.length_b   1.000
_cell.length_c   1.000
_cell.angle_alpha   90.00
_cell.angle_beta   90.00
_cell.angle_gamma   90.00
#
_symmetry.space_group_name_H-M   'P 1'
#
loop_
_entity.id
_entity.type
_entity.pdbx_description
1 polymer ?
#
loop_
_entity_poly.entity_id
_entity_poly.type
_entity_poly.pdbx_seq_one_letter_code
_entity_poly.pdbx_strand_id
1 'polypeptide(L)' 'MNDMKISTPVNSSSLVEDVLQPLGCEVIRTEVGDIQVAQALHKNGGFLGGETSGTYIWPNFHLGPDSIV' A
#
# COMPACT_ATOMS: atom_id res chain seq x y z
N MET A 1 -15.24 -8.05 2.62
CA MET A 1 -14.43 -7.59 3.76
C MET A 1 -14.09 -6.15 3.48
N ASN A 2 -13.96 -5.29 4.51
CA ASN A 2 -13.69 -3.88 4.26
C ASN A 2 -12.20 -3.75 3.91
N ASP A 3 -11.87 -3.81 2.63
CA ASP A 3 -10.50 -3.79 2.13
C ASP A 3 -9.91 -2.38 2.11
N MET A 4 -10.52 -1.41 2.81
CA MET A 4 -10.11 0.00 2.91
C MET A 4 -8.79 0.16 3.68
N LYS A 5 -7.73 -0.44 3.15
CA LYS A 5 -6.37 -0.40 3.65
C LYS A 5 -5.41 -0.29 2.48
N ILE A 6 -4.35 0.47 2.67
CA ILE A 6 -3.20 0.49 1.76
C ILE A 6 -1.91 0.22 2.53
N SER A 7 -0.89 -0.27 1.84
CA SER A 7 0.45 -0.43 2.43
C SER A 7 1.46 0.48 1.73
N THR A 8 2.26 1.22 2.50
CA THR A 8 3.29 2.13 1.97
C THR A 8 4.46 2.23 2.94
N PRO A 9 5.71 2.41 2.50
CA PRO A 9 6.82 2.44 3.44
C PRO A 9 6.87 3.72 4.29
N VAL A 10 7.62 3.67 5.39
CA VAL A 10 7.83 4.78 6.32
C VAL A 10 8.41 6.05 5.68
N ASN A 11 9.09 5.95 4.53
CA ASN A 11 9.61 7.10 3.79
C ASN A 11 8.57 7.78 2.89
N SER A 12 7.33 7.27 2.83
CA SER A 12 6.23 7.91 2.10
C SER A 12 5.70 9.13 2.86
N SER A 13 5.21 10.14 2.14
CA SER A 13 4.65 11.35 2.75
C SER A 13 3.53 11.02 3.75
N SER A 14 3.44 11.77 4.85
CA SER A 14 2.31 11.66 5.80
C SER A 14 0.99 12.20 5.22
N LEU A 15 1.06 12.93 4.11
CA LEU A 15 -0.12 13.42 3.38
C LEU A 15 -1.06 12.26 2.97
N VAL A 16 -0.50 11.06 2.80
CA VAL A 16 -1.27 9.86 2.44
C VAL A 16 -2.30 9.56 3.53
N GLU A 17 -1.92 9.56 4.81
CA GLU A 17 -2.83 9.40 5.94
C GLU A 17 -3.83 10.55 6.03
N ASP A 18 -3.35 11.80 5.90
CA ASP A 18 -4.20 12.99 6.02
C ASP A 18 -5.37 12.97 5.03
N VAL A 19 -5.15 12.45 3.83
CA VAL A 19 -6.16 12.33 2.77
C VAL A 19 -7.05 11.09 2.95
N LEU A 20 -6.49 9.97 3.40
CA LEU A 20 -7.18 8.68 3.45
C LEU A 20 -7.96 8.43 4.75
N GLN A 21 -7.50 8.97 5.87
CA GLN A 21 -8.16 8.81 7.17
C GLN A 21 -9.61 9.34 7.17
N PRO A 22 -9.94 10.53 6.59
CA PRO A 22 -11.32 11.00 6.48
C PRO A 22 -12.24 10.09 5.65
N LEU A 23 -11.66 9.26 4.77
CA LEU A 23 -12.37 8.28 3.94
C LEU A 23 -12.52 6.92 4.65
N GLY A 24 -12.05 6.79 5.89
CA GLY A 24 -12.06 5.54 6.64
C GLY A 24 -11.06 4.51 6.13
N CYS A 25 -10.01 4.94 5.42
CA CYS A 25 -8.96 4.08 4.90
C CYS A 25 -7.76 4.02 5.86
N GLU A 26 -7.34 2.82 6.23
CA GLU A 26 -6.16 2.56 7.05
C GLU A 26 -4.88 2.60 6.20
N VAL A 27 -3.81 3.20 6.72
CA VAL A 27 -2.48 3.17 6.09
C VAL A 27 -1.56 2.29 6.92
N ILE A 28 -1.08 1.20 6.33
CA ILE A 28 -0.13 0.28 6.93
C ILE A 28 1.28 0.72 6.53
N ARG A 29 2.08 1.13 7.52
CA ARG A 29 3.48 1.49 7.30
C ARG A 29 4.38 0.27 7.30
N THR A 30 5.28 0.21 6.32
CA THR A 30 6.28 -0.87 6.17
C THR A 30 7.71 -0.34 6.22
N GLU A 31 8.67 -1.23 6.36
CA GLU A 31 10.06 -0.94 5.99
C GLU A 31 10.15 -0.59 4.49
N VAL A 32 11.21 0.14 4.11
CA VAL A 32 11.45 0.54 2.70
C VAL A 32 11.74 -0.69 1.84
N GLY A 33 11.15 -0.73 0.65
CA GLY A 33 11.26 -1.84 -0.30
C GLY A 33 9.90 -2.44 -0.67
N ASP A 34 9.71 -2.70 -1.97
CA ASP A 34 8.51 -3.27 -2.57
C ASP A 34 8.13 -4.65 -1.99
N ILE A 35 9.11 -5.50 -1.68
CA ILE A 35 8.87 -6.81 -1.04
C ILE A 35 8.16 -6.63 0.31
N GLN A 36 8.52 -5.61 1.09
CA GLN A 36 7.92 -5.36 2.40
C GLN A 36 6.47 -4.90 2.27
N VAL A 37 6.19 -4.09 1.25
CA VAL A 37 4.83 -3.67 0.89
C VAL A 37 3.99 -4.88 0.44
N ALA A 38 4.54 -5.74 -0.43
CA ALA A 38 3.87 -6.96 -0.89
C ALA A 38 3.55 -7.91 0.27
N GLN A 39 4.50 -8.11 1.20
CA GLN A 39 4.31 -8.93 2.39
C GLN A 39 3.24 -8.35 3.32
N ALA A 40 3.21 -7.03 3.50
CA ALA A 40 2.20 -6.36 4.31
C ALA A 40 0.79 -6.52 3.71
N LEU A 41 0.64 -6.38 2.39
CA LEU A 41 -0.62 -6.66 1.70
C LEU A 41 -1.05 -8.11 1.85
N HIS A 42 -0.12 -9.06 1.68
CA HIS A 42 -0.43 -10.48 1.84
C HIS A 42 -0.91 -10.82 3.26
N LYS A 43 -0.28 -10.21 4.28
CA LYS A 43 -0.57 -10.48 5.69
C LYS A 43 -1.84 -9.78 6.18
N ASN A 44 -2.04 -8.52 5.80
CA ASN A 44 -3.07 -7.66 6.40
C ASN A 44 -4.26 -7.39 5.47
N GLY A 45 -4.19 -7.82 4.22
CA GLY A 45 -5.11 -7.41 3.17
C GLY A 45 -4.90 -5.95 2.76
N GLY A 46 -5.81 -5.45 1.93
CA GLY A 46 -5.76 -4.10 1.37
C GLY A 46 -5.92 -4.12 -0.14
N PHE A 47 -6.24 -2.96 -0.71
CA PHE A 47 -6.54 -2.84 -2.15
C PHE A 47 -5.38 -2.27 -2.97
N LEU A 48 -4.37 -1.68 -2.32
CA LEU A 48 -3.24 -1.04 -2.98
C LEU A 48 -1.98 -1.06 -2.10
N GLY A 49 -0.86 -1.39 -2.71
CA GLY A 49 0.47 -1.12 -2.18
C GLY A 49 1.18 -0.09 -3.04
N GLY A 50 2.00 0.77 -2.44
CA GLY A 50 2.74 1.77 -3.20
C GLY A 50 4.09 2.10 -2.57
N GLU A 51 5.03 2.55 -3.40
CA GLU A 51 6.30 3.10 -2.96
C GLU A 51 6.55 4.47 -3.60
N THR A 52 7.35 5.31 -2.94
CA THR A 52 7.70 6.65 -3.44
C THR A 52 8.45 6.64 -4.79
N SER A 53 8.99 5.49 -5.18
CA SER A 53 9.67 5.28 -6.45
C SER A 53 8.73 5.25 -7.67
N GLY A 54 7.41 5.21 -7.46
CA GLY A 54 6.42 5.05 -8.53
C GLY A 54 6.01 3.59 -8.77
N THR A 55 6.44 2.70 -7.89
CA THR A 55 6.02 1.29 -7.85
C THR A 55 4.65 1.14 -7.18
N TYR A 56 3.73 0.42 -7.82
CA TYR A 56 2.43 0.05 -7.25
C TYR A 56 2.23 -1.46 -7.25
N ILE A 57 1.45 -1.96 -6.30
CA ILE A 57 1.12 -3.39 -6.16
C ILE A 57 -0.40 -3.52 -6.08
N TRP A 58 -0.95 -4.34 -6.97
CA TRP A 58 -2.40 -4.54 -7.10
C TRP A 58 -2.77 -5.97 -6.67
N PRO A 59 -3.13 -6.20 -5.40
CA PRO A 59 -3.32 -7.54 -4.84
C PRO A 59 -4.44 -8.35 -5.50
N ASN A 60 -5.35 -7.69 -6.23
CA ASN A 60 -6.38 -8.36 -7.04
C ASN A 60 -5.83 -9.02 -8.33
N PHE A 61 -4.63 -8.63 -8.77
CA PHE A 61 -3.97 -9.19 -9.95
C PHE A 61 -2.73 -10.01 -9.55
N HIS A 62 -1.79 -9.38 -8.85
CA HIS A 62 -0.59 -10.03 -8.32
C HIS A 62 0.07 -9.21 -7.21
N LEU A 63 0.95 -9.85 -6.44
CA LEU A 63 1.70 -9.21 -5.34
C LEU A 63 3.06 -8.62 -5.77
N GLY A 64 3.40 -8.66 -7.06
CA GLY A 64 4.56 -7.96 -7.60
C GLY A 64 4.30 -6.48 -7.91
N PRO A 65 5.37 -5.68 -8.08
CA PRO A 65 5.27 -4.31 -8.55
C PRO A 65 4.84 -4.25 -10.04
N ASP A 66 3.86 -3.40 -10.35
CA ASP A 66 3.36 -3.12 -11.70
C ASP A 66 3.14 -1.60 -11.88
N SER A 67 3.37 -1.11 -13.10
CA SER A 67 3.18 0.30 -13.49
C SER A 67 2.12 0.51 -14.57
N ILE A 68 1.57 -0.58 -15.11
CA ILE A 68 0.63 -0.59 -16.24
C ILE A 68 -0.76 -0.96 -15.78
N VAL A 69 -0.85 -2.07 -15.05
CA VAL A 69 -2.10 -2.60 -14.50
C VAL A 69 -2.50 -1.79 -13.28
#